data_AF-A0A6J6ELA5-F1
#
_entry.id   AF-A0A6J6ELA5-F1
#
_cell.length_a   1.000
_cell.length_b   1.000
_cell.length_c   1.000
_cell.angle_alpha   90.00
_cell.angle_beta   90.00
_cell.angle_gamma   90.00
#
_symmetry.space_group_name_H-M   'P 1'
#
loop_
_entity.id
_entity.type
_entity.pdbx_description
1 polymer ?
#
loop_
_entity_poly.entity_id
_entity_poly.type
_entity_poly.pdbx_seq_one_letter_code
_entity_poly.pdbx_strand_id
1 'polypeptide(L)'
;MQDPVNSSPGLGFLLGTIAHFGDNNWEQYWRALKDNKVNVAPDWSSAYYEAFSASSDTGKYPLVVSYGSSPPAEVVFAETPITEPTTGVIEATCFRQTEYVGVLRGTKNTELAEKLVEYLLGKKFQESMPLTLFVFPINKDAVLPEVFEKFAVRPANPLLMEPKKIEDNRESWLDTWRGLFS
;
A
#
# COMPACT_ATOMS: atom_id res chain seq x y z
N MET A 1 8.53 8.27 2.47
CA MET A 1 7.84 7.39 1.49
C MET A 1 8.82 6.36 0.98
N GLN A 2 8.34 5.29 0.34
CA GLN A 2 9.18 4.21 -0.16
C GLN A 2 9.55 4.44 -1.63
N ASP A 3 10.71 3.95 -2.05
CA ASP A 3 11.12 3.92 -3.44
C ASP A 3 10.10 3.15 -4.32
N PRO A 4 9.48 3.77 -5.35
CA PRO A 4 8.52 3.13 -6.24
C PRO A 4 9.10 2.02 -7.12
N VAL A 5 10.43 1.95 -7.27
CA VAL A 5 11.12 0.90 -8.01
C VAL A 5 11.16 -0.39 -7.19
N ASN A 6 11.33 -0.26 -5.87
CA ASN A 6 11.60 -1.39 -4.97
C ASN A 6 10.39 -1.76 -4.07
N SER A 7 9.38 -0.89 -3.98
CA SER A 7 8.26 -1.05 -3.05
C SER A 7 6.90 -0.88 -3.73
N SER A 8 5.98 -1.81 -3.51
CA SER A 8 4.60 -1.72 -4.02
C SER A 8 3.82 -0.52 -3.47
N PRO A 9 3.89 -0.15 -2.17
CA PRO A 9 3.37 1.14 -1.69
C PRO A 9 3.97 2.35 -2.42
N GLY A 10 5.28 2.34 -2.64
CA GLY A 10 5.96 3.41 -3.39
C GLY A 10 5.39 3.52 -4.82
N LEU A 11 5.27 2.39 -5.52
CA LEU A 11 4.68 2.35 -6.86
C LEU A 11 3.22 2.82 -6.84
N GLY A 12 2.43 2.39 -5.86
CA GLY A 12 1.06 2.86 -5.67
C GLY A 12 0.98 4.37 -5.49
N PHE A 13 1.92 4.97 -4.74
CA PHE A 13 1.98 6.42 -4.60
C PHE A 13 2.35 7.12 -5.91
N LEU A 14 3.32 6.62 -6.66
CA LEU A 14 3.64 7.12 -8.01
C LEU A 14 2.41 7.08 -8.92
N LEU A 15 1.74 5.93 -9.02
CA LEU A 15 0.53 5.77 -9.83
C LEU A 15 -0.61 6.69 -9.37
N GLY A 16 -0.77 6.88 -8.05
CA GLY A 16 -1.71 7.84 -7.48
C GLY A 16 -1.42 9.27 -7.92
N THR A 17 -0.16 9.71 -7.90
CA THR A 17 0.21 11.05 -8.38
C THR A 17 -0.06 11.22 -9.88
N ILE A 18 0.20 10.20 -10.69
CA ILE A 18 -0.10 10.22 -12.14
C ILE A 18 -1.61 10.27 -12.38
N ALA A 19 -2.39 9.46 -11.64
CA ALA A 19 -3.84 9.46 -11.74
C ALA A 19 -4.46 10.82 -11.33
N HIS A 20 -3.86 11.51 -10.35
CA HIS A 20 -4.36 12.79 -9.86
C HIS A 20 -3.93 13.99 -10.72
N PHE A 21 -2.64 14.09 -11.06
CA PHE A 21 -2.08 15.24 -11.78
C PHE A 21 -2.08 15.08 -13.30
N GLY A 22 -2.24 13.85 -13.79
CA GLY A 22 -2.18 13.49 -15.20
C GLY A 22 -0.76 13.33 -15.73
N ASP A 23 -0.66 12.73 -16.93
CA ASP A 23 0.60 12.29 -17.55
C ASP A 23 1.60 13.43 -17.79
N ASN A 24 1.14 14.67 -17.88
CA ASN A 24 1.97 15.84 -18.19
C ASN A 24 2.41 16.65 -16.96
N ASN A 25 1.85 16.40 -15.75
CA ASN A 25 2.10 17.27 -14.59
C ASN A 25 2.61 16.53 -13.35
N TRP A 26 2.53 15.20 -13.30
CA TRP A 26 2.96 14.43 -12.12
C TRP A 26 4.43 14.66 -11.77
N GLU A 27 5.32 14.85 -12.75
CA GLU A 27 6.73 15.16 -12.51
C GLU A 27 6.95 16.45 -11.71
N GLN A 28 6.13 17.48 -11.97
CA GLN A 28 6.24 18.76 -11.25
C GLN A 28 5.95 18.58 -9.76
N TYR A 29 4.96 17.75 -9.42
CA TYR A 29 4.66 17.39 -8.04
C TYR A 29 5.85 16.67 -7.38
N TRP A 30 6.47 15.73 -8.08
CA TRP A 30 7.64 15.01 -7.55
C TRP A 30 8.87 15.90 -7.38
N ARG A 31 9.10 16.85 -8.29
CA ARG A 31 10.15 17.88 -8.11
C ARG A 31 9.87 18.72 -6.85
N ALA A 32 8.62 19.15 -6.66
CA ALA A 32 8.25 19.89 -5.46
C ALA A 32 8.42 19.06 -4.17
N LEU A 33 8.18 17.75 -4.20
CA LEU A 33 8.48 16.86 -3.07
C LEU A 33 9.99 16.75 -2.80
N LYS A 34 10.81 16.60 -3.85
CA LYS A 34 12.28 16.58 -3.73
C LYS A 34 12.81 17.89 -3.14
N ASP A 35 12.32 19.03 -3.63
CA ASP A 35 12.70 20.36 -3.14
C ASP A 35 12.29 20.58 -1.68
N ASN A 36 11.17 19.98 -1.26
CA ASN A 36 10.73 19.91 0.14
C ASN A 36 11.41 18.80 0.96
N LYS A 37 12.49 18.20 0.45
CA LYS A 37 13.33 17.21 1.13
C LYS A 37 12.54 15.98 1.59
N VAL A 38 11.63 15.48 0.74
CA VAL A 38 10.96 14.21 0.99
C VAL A 38 11.98 13.09 1.23
N ASN A 39 11.74 12.26 2.25
CA ASN A 39 12.57 11.09 2.51
C ASN A 39 12.15 9.91 1.63
N VAL A 40 13.13 9.35 0.92
CA VAL A 40 12.98 8.12 0.13
C VAL A 40 13.64 6.98 0.91
N ALA A 41 12.82 6.08 1.46
CA ALA A 41 13.30 4.89 2.16
C ALA A 41 13.41 3.70 1.17
N PRO A 42 14.31 2.74 1.42
CA PRO A 42 14.49 1.58 0.54
C PRO A 42 13.27 0.64 0.52
N ASP A 43 12.53 0.56 1.63
CA ASP A 43 11.35 -0.29 1.77
C ASP A 43 10.30 0.30 2.72
N TRP A 44 9.17 -0.40 2.85
CA TRP A 44 8.06 0.02 3.70
C TRP A 44 8.43 0.03 5.18
N SER A 45 9.19 -0.96 5.64
CA SER A 45 9.58 -1.09 7.04
C SER A 45 10.45 0.07 7.49
N SER A 46 11.48 0.45 6.72
CA SER A 46 12.30 1.62 7.06
C SER A 46 11.51 2.93 6.98
N ALA A 47 10.58 3.05 6.02
CA ALA A 47 9.72 4.23 5.99
C ALA A 47 8.78 4.33 7.21
N TYR A 48 8.22 3.21 7.65
CA TYR A 48 7.23 3.17 8.74
C TYR A 48 7.92 3.11 10.10
N TYR A 49 8.73 2.10 10.39
CA TYR A 49 9.26 1.88 11.75
C TYR A 49 10.49 2.72 12.09
N GLU A 50 11.16 3.35 11.13
CA GLU A 50 12.36 4.16 11.40
C GLU A 50 12.13 5.65 11.13
N ALA A 51 11.57 6.00 9.97
CA ALA A 51 11.49 7.39 9.53
C ALA A 51 10.23 8.13 10.03
N PHE A 52 9.11 7.42 10.18
CA PHE A 52 7.82 8.01 10.53
C PHE A 52 7.70 8.24 12.03
N SER A 53 7.35 9.47 12.42
CA SER A 53 7.39 9.91 13.82
C SER A 53 6.28 9.32 14.70
N ALA A 54 5.20 8.79 14.12
CA ALA A 54 4.13 8.19 14.93
C ALA A 54 4.42 6.74 15.36
N SER A 55 5.35 6.07 14.67
CA SER A 55 5.73 4.67 14.95
C SER A 55 7.18 4.51 15.38
N SER A 56 7.93 5.62 15.52
CA SER A 56 9.32 5.62 15.95
C SER A 56 9.65 6.86 16.78
N ASP A 57 10.23 6.65 17.97
CA ASP A 57 10.72 7.73 18.84
C ASP A 57 11.83 8.57 18.18
N THR A 58 12.50 8.02 17.17
CA THR A 58 13.56 8.70 16.41
C THR A 58 13.11 9.17 15.02
N GLY A 59 11.86 8.86 14.64
CA GLY A 59 11.27 9.26 13.39
C GLY A 59 11.13 10.78 13.29
N LYS A 60 11.45 11.33 12.11
CA LYS A 60 11.47 12.79 11.86
C LYS A 60 10.35 13.26 10.95
N TYR A 61 9.70 12.34 10.25
CA TYR A 61 8.74 12.68 9.21
C TYR A 61 7.32 12.44 9.74
N PRO A 62 6.42 13.44 9.69
CA PRO A 62 5.07 13.34 10.25
C PRO A 62 4.07 12.68 9.29
N LEU A 63 4.50 12.33 8.08
CA LEU A 63 3.67 11.67 7.06
C LEU A 63 4.43 10.49 6.47
N VAL A 64 3.70 9.41 6.20
CA VAL A 64 4.23 8.21 5.55
C VAL A 64 3.25 7.75 4.47
N VAL A 65 3.80 7.17 3.40
CA VAL A 65 2.99 6.43 2.43
C VAL A 65 2.75 5.04 3.03
N SER A 66 1.49 4.73 3.30
CA SER A 66 1.07 3.44 3.84
C SER A 66 -0.35 3.12 3.37
N TYR A 67 -0.97 2.08 3.92
CA TYR A 67 -2.30 1.62 3.55
C TYR A 67 -3.38 2.33 4.37
N GLY A 68 -4.55 2.54 3.77
CA GLY A 68 -5.74 3.03 4.50
C GLY A 68 -6.18 2.08 5.62
N SER A 69 -5.76 0.81 5.54
CA SER A 69 -5.98 -0.23 6.54
C SER A 69 -4.84 -0.38 7.58
N SER A 70 -3.87 0.55 7.60
CA SER A 70 -2.81 0.57 8.64
C SER A 70 -3.29 0.97 10.05
N PRO A 71 -4.21 1.96 10.25
CA PRO A 71 -4.55 2.44 11.59
C PRO A 71 -4.99 1.37 12.62
N PRO A 72 -5.75 0.31 12.26
CA PRO A 72 -6.06 -0.78 13.18
C PRO A 72 -4.83 -1.42 13.85
N ALA A 73 -3.68 -1.47 13.16
CA ALA A 73 -2.46 -2.08 13.70
C ALA A 73 -1.96 -1.37 14.96
N GLU A 74 -2.13 -0.04 15.02
CA GLU A 74 -1.71 0.76 16.17
C GLU A 74 -2.52 0.40 17.41
N VAL A 75 -3.82 0.15 17.25
CA VAL A 75 -4.69 -0.29 18.36
C VAL A 75 -4.37 -1.73 18.78
N VAL A 76 -4.15 -2.62 17.80
CA VAL A 76 -3.90 -4.05 18.04
C VAL A 76 -2.54 -4.30 18.72
N PHE A 77 -1.51 -3.53 18.35
CA PHE A 77 -0.14 -3.75 18.82
C PHE A 77 0.35 -2.70 19.84
N ALA A 78 -0.53 -1.83 20.34
CA ALA A 78 -0.12 -0.87 21.37
C ALA A 78 0.37 -1.59 22.63
N GLU A 79 1.56 -1.23 23.11
CA GLU A 79 2.08 -1.74 24.38
C GLU A 79 1.19 -1.34 25.57
N THR A 80 0.64 -0.11 25.51
CA THR A 80 -0.37 0.37 26.44
C THR A 80 -1.72 0.42 25.71
N PRO A 81 -2.79 -0.20 26.23
CA PRO A 81 -4.08 -0.22 25.56
C PRO A 81 -4.58 1.19 25.20
N ILE A 82 -4.86 1.39 23.91
CA ILE A 82 -5.50 2.59 23.37
C ILE A 82 -6.84 2.21 22.75
N THR A 83 -7.78 3.16 22.70
CA THR A 83 -9.12 2.93 22.15
C THR A 83 -9.28 3.45 20.72
N GLU A 84 -8.30 4.19 20.21
CA GLU A 84 -8.30 4.81 18.88
C GLU A 84 -6.87 4.82 18.31
N PRO A 85 -6.69 4.73 16.98
CA PRO A 85 -5.39 4.90 16.34
C PRO A 85 -4.81 6.30 16.60
N THR A 86 -3.49 6.39 16.54
CA THR A 86 -2.74 7.64 16.68
C THR A 86 -2.54 8.35 15.33
N THR A 87 -2.79 7.65 14.22
CA THR A 87 -2.71 8.19 12.86
C THR A 87 -4.06 8.29 12.16
N GLY A 88 -4.10 9.12 11.12
CA GLY A 88 -5.25 9.27 10.23
C GLY A 88 -4.86 9.03 8.77
N VAL A 89 -5.87 8.82 7.92
CA VAL A 89 -5.70 8.54 6.49
C VAL A 89 -6.16 9.73 5.66
N ILE A 90 -5.33 10.17 4.71
CA ILE A 90 -5.72 11.17 3.71
C ILE A 90 -6.43 10.43 2.56
N GLU A 91 -7.74 10.22 2.67
CA GLU A 91 -8.49 9.37 1.72
C GLU A 91 -8.34 9.78 0.24
N ALA A 92 -8.23 11.08 -0.02
CA ALA A 92 -8.08 11.61 -1.37
C ALA A 92 -6.78 11.18 -2.07
N THR A 93 -5.79 10.67 -1.33
CA THR A 93 -4.52 10.20 -1.90
C THR A 93 -4.47 8.69 -2.12
N CYS A 94 -5.51 7.96 -1.72
CA CYS A 94 -5.50 6.49 -1.79
C CYS A 94 -5.63 5.99 -3.23
N PHE A 95 -4.58 5.33 -3.72
CA PHE A 95 -4.63 4.54 -4.94
C PHE A 95 -5.03 3.09 -4.63
N ARG A 96 -5.93 2.49 -5.41
CA ARG A 96 -6.36 1.10 -5.20
C ARG A 96 -5.24 0.15 -5.64
N GLN A 97 -4.73 -0.62 -4.68
CA GLN A 97 -3.86 -1.76 -4.93
C GLN A 97 -4.66 -3.06 -4.74
N THR A 98 -4.47 -4.00 -5.66
CA THR A 98 -4.97 -5.38 -5.56
C THR A 98 -3.78 -6.32 -5.67
N GLU A 99 -3.61 -7.21 -4.69
CA GLU A 99 -2.60 -8.25 -4.74
C GLU A 99 -3.18 -9.52 -5.36
N TYR A 100 -2.45 -10.10 -6.30
CA TYR A 100 -2.90 -11.25 -7.08
C TYR A 100 -2.05 -12.48 -6.78
N VAL A 101 -2.68 -13.65 -6.90
CA VAL A 101 -2.01 -14.95 -6.92
C VAL A 101 -2.35 -15.65 -8.23
N GLY A 102 -1.40 -16.39 -8.79
CA GLY A 102 -1.60 -17.12 -10.03
C GLY A 102 -0.70 -18.35 -10.11
N VAL A 103 -1.13 -19.34 -10.89
CA VAL A 103 -0.36 -20.55 -11.16
C VAL A 103 0.62 -20.29 -12.30
N LEU A 104 1.91 -20.53 -12.08
CA LEU A 104 2.94 -20.33 -13.09
C LEU A 104 2.83 -21.36 -14.22
N ARG A 105 2.82 -20.87 -15.46
CA ARG A 105 2.89 -21.72 -16.66
C ARG A 105 4.15 -22.59 -16.62
N GLY A 106 3.98 -23.89 -16.85
CA GLY A 106 5.08 -24.87 -16.86
C GLY A 106 5.37 -25.52 -15.50
N THR A 107 4.57 -25.25 -14.47
CA THR A 107 4.64 -26.02 -13.22
C THR A 107 4.40 -27.51 -13.48
N LYS A 108 5.13 -28.38 -12.77
CA LYS A 108 4.88 -29.83 -12.76
C LYS A 108 3.78 -30.24 -11.76
N ASN A 109 3.31 -29.28 -10.95
CA ASN A 109 2.41 -29.51 -9.82
C ASN A 109 1.14 -28.65 -9.95
N THR A 110 0.49 -28.65 -11.12
CA THR A 110 -0.67 -27.79 -11.40
C THR A 110 -1.80 -27.97 -10.38
N GLU A 111 -2.19 -29.21 -10.09
CA GLU A 111 -3.27 -29.51 -9.15
C GLU A 111 -2.99 -28.99 -7.72
N LEU A 112 -1.74 -29.10 -7.25
CA LEU A 112 -1.35 -28.58 -5.94
C LEU A 112 -1.30 -27.05 -5.91
N ALA A 113 -0.86 -26.42 -7.01
CA ALA A 113 -0.84 -24.97 -7.13
C ALA A 113 -2.27 -24.39 -7.16
N GLU A 114 -3.20 -25.04 -7.86
CA GLU A 114 -4.62 -24.67 -7.88
C GLU A 114 -5.24 -24.81 -6.49
N LYS A 115 -4.99 -25.92 -5.78
CA LYS A 115 -5.42 -26.10 -4.37
C LYS A 115 -4.90 -25.01 -3.44
N LEU A 116 -3.68 -24.53 -3.66
CA LEU A 116 -3.15 -23.40 -2.90
C LEU A 116 -3.92 -22.11 -3.20
N VAL A 117 -4.19 -21.81 -4.48
CA VAL A 117 -5.00 -20.64 -4.87
C VAL A 117 -6.40 -20.72 -4.27
N GLU A 118 -7.06 -21.88 -4.34
CA GLU A 118 -8.36 -22.10 -3.71
C GLU A 118 -8.34 -21.86 -2.21
N TYR A 119 -7.30 -22.36 -1.52
CA TYR A 119 -7.12 -22.12 -0.09
C TYR A 119 -6.95 -20.63 0.24
N LEU A 120 -6.11 -19.91 -0.53
CA LEU A 120 -5.88 -18.48 -0.35
C LEU A 120 -7.15 -17.64 -0.57
N LEU A 121 -8.04 -18.07 -1.48
CA LEU A 121 -9.34 -17.42 -1.72
C LEU A 121 -10.43 -17.88 -0.75
N GLY A 122 -10.18 -18.96 -0.01
CA GLY A 122 -11.09 -19.53 0.96
C GLY A 122 -11.33 -18.62 2.16
N LYS A 123 -12.54 -18.67 2.72
CA LYS A 123 -13.00 -17.83 3.83
C LYS A 123 -12.00 -17.79 4.99
N LYS A 124 -11.53 -18.96 5.44
CA LYS A 124 -10.61 -19.06 6.59
C LYS A 124 -9.31 -18.27 6.40
N PHE A 125 -8.70 -18.33 5.22
CA PHE A 125 -7.48 -17.58 4.96
C PHE A 125 -7.77 -16.08 4.87
N GLN A 126 -8.84 -15.73 4.18
CA GLN A 126 -9.28 -14.35 3.99
C GLN A 126 -9.66 -13.66 5.32
N GLU A 127 -10.27 -14.37 6.27
CA GLU A 127 -10.55 -13.86 7.63
C GLU A 127 -9.29 -13.63 8.46
N SER A 128 -8.16 -14.26 8.11
CA SER A 128 -6.90 -14.02 8.81
C SER A 128 -6.18 -12.76 8.33
N MET A 129 -6.43 -12.31 7.09
CA MET A 129 -5.72 -11.18 6.48
C MET A 129 -5.84 -9.85 7.26
N PRO A 130 -7.02 -9.43 7.77
CA PRO A 130 -7.18 -8.13 8.44
C PRO A 130 -6.25 -7.88 9.63
N LEU A 131 -5.88 -8.92 10.38
CA LEU A 131 -5.03 -8.80 11.58
C LEU A 131 -3.61 -9.35 11.41
N THR A 132 -3.32 -9.96 10.26
CA THR A 132 -1.97 -10.48 9.97
C THR A 132 -1.25 -9.62 8.94
N LEU A 133 -1.97 -9.24 7.88
CA LEU A 133 -1.44 -8.47 6.76
C LEU A 133 -2.02 -7.04 6.73
N PHE A 134 -3.04 -6.75 7.53
CA PHE A 134 -3.73 -5.46 7.55
C PHE A 134 -4.25 -5.03 6.18
N VAL A 135 -4.85 -5.97 5.46
CA VAL A 135 -5.51 -5.73 4.16
C VAL A 135 -6.95 -6.24 4.16
N PHE A 136 -7.77 -5.66 3.29
CA PHE A 136 -9.15 -6.11 3.12
C PHE A 136 -9.20 -7.45 2.38
N PRO A 137 -9.99 -8.43 2.86
CA PRO A 137 -10.26 -9.65 2.11
C PRO A 137 -11.12 -9.37 0.88
N ILE A 138 -11.01 -10.25 -0.12
CA ILE A 138 -11.85 -10.23 -1.32
C ILE A 138 -13.06 -11.18 -1.19
N ASN A 139 -12.97 -12.17 -0.30
CA ASN A 139 -14.06 -13.11 -0.05
C ASN A 139 -15.19 -12.41 0.73
N LYS A 140 -16.38 -12.36 0.14
CA LYS A 140 -17.54 -11.63 0.68
C LYS A 140 -18.13 -12.26 1.94
N ASP A 141 -17.81 -13.53 2.21
CA ASP A 141 -18.31 -14.26 3.38
C ASP A 141 -17.35 -14.14 4.58
N ALA A 142 -16.19 -13.50 4.40
CA ALA A 142 -15.23 -13.26 5.47
C ALA A 142 -15.77 -12.21 6.44
N VAL A 143 -15.72 -12.51 7.73
CA VAL A 143 -16.10 -11.56 8.79
C VAL A 143 -14.88 -10.73 9.18
N LEU A 144 -15.05 -9.41 9.20
CA LEU A 144 -14.00 -8.50 9.64
C LEU A 144 -14.00 -8.36 11.18
N PRO A 145 -12.83 -8.31 11.83
CA PRO A 145 -12.75 -7.98 13.24
C PRO A 145 -13.20 -6.54 13.53
N GLU A 146 -13.84 -6.30 14.67
CA GLU A 146 -14.42 -5.00 15.04
C GLU A 146 -13.40 -3.85 14.94
N VAL A 147 -12.18 -4.05 15.44
CA VAL A 147 -11.10 -3.05 15.36
C VAL A 147 -10.76 -2.67 13.92
N PHE A 148 -10.84 -3.62 13.00
CA PHE A 148 -10.58 -3.39 11.58
C PHE A 148 -11.76 -2.69 10.92
N GLU A 149 -13.00 -3.11 11.21
CA GLU A 149 -14.20 -2.42 10.71
C GLU A 149 -14.28 -0.96 11.17
N LYS A 150 -13.87 -0.69 12.41
CA LYS A 150 -13.94 0.64 13.00
C LYS A 150 -12.87 1.60 12.48
N PHE A 151 -11.66 1.10 12.23
CA PHE A 151 -10.49 1.96 11.99
C PHE A 151 -9.82 1.79 10.63
N ALA A 152 -10.09 0.72 9.89
CA ALA A 152 -9.57 0.59 8.53
C ALA A 152 -10.35 1.51 7.59
N VAL A 153 -9.62 2.33 6.84
CA VAL A 153 -10.22 3.26 5.89
C VAL A 153 -10.25 2.63 4.51
N ARG A 154 -11.46 2.50 3.95
CA ARG A 154 -11.71 2.06 2.58
C ARG A 154 -12.40 3.20 1.82
N PRO A 155 -11.63 4.05 1.11
CA PRO A 155 -12.21 5.17 0.37
C PRO A 155 -13.25 4.68 -0.63
N ALA A 156 -14.38 5.38 -0.70
CA ALA A 156 -15.46 5.08 -1.63
C ALA A 156 -15.05 5.30 -3.09
N ASN A 157 -14.24 6.34 -3.33
CA ASN A 157 -13.74 6.72 -4.64
C ASN A 157 -12.21 6.82 -4.62
N PRO A 158 -11.49 5.69 -4.53
CA PRO A 158 -10.03 5.71 -4.58
C PRO A 158 -9.55 6.11 -5.98
N LEU A 159 -8.32 6.59 -6.08
CA LEU A 159 -7.64 6.74 -7.36
C LEU A 159 -7.46 5.35 -8.01
N LEU A 160 -7.73 5.29 -9.31
CA LEU A 160 -7.66 4.08 -10.13
C LEU A 160 -6.90 4.38 -11.41
N MET A 161 -6.31 3.34 -11.99
CA MET A 161 -5.71 3.41 -13.31
C MET A 161 -5.96 2.09 -14.04
N GLU A 162 -6.29 2.19 -15.33
CA GLU A 162 -6.47 1.02 -16.18
C GLU A 162 -5.20 0.15 -16.19
N PRO A 163 -5.28 -1.17 -15.94
CA PRO A 163 -4.11 -2.04 -15.89
C PRO A 163 -3.26 -1.99 -17.16
N LYS A 164 -3.90 -1.88 -18.34
CA LYS A 164 -3.20 -1.76 -19.62
C LYS A 164 -2.38 -0.47 -19.71
N LYS A 165 -2.89 0.63 -19.16
CA LYS A 165 -2.14 1.90 -19.11
C LYS A 165 -0.92 1.76 -18.21
N ILE A 166 -1.05 1.08 -17.08
CA ILE A 166 0.09 0.78 -16.19
C ILE A 166 1.11 -0.08 -16.94
N GLU A 167 0.69 -1.17 -17.57
CA GLU A 167 1.57 -2.06 -18.34
C GLU A 167 2.35 -1.32 -19.43
N ASP A 168 1.68 -0.45 -20.19
CA ASP A 168 2.29 0.27 -21.31
C ASP A 168 3.30 1.34 -20.89
N ASN A 169 3.18 1.90 -19.68
CA ASN A 169 3.92 3.10 -19.28
C ASN A 169 4.78 2.94 -18.03
N ARG A 170 4.61 1.86 -17.25
CA ARG A 170 5.24 1.67 -15.93
C ARG A 170 6.75 1.88 -15.97
N GLU A 171 7.45 1.23 -16.90
CA GLU A 171 8.91 1.33 -16.97
C GLU A 171 9.37 2.76 -17.27
N SER A 172 8.71 3.44 -18.22
CA SER A 172 8.99 4.84 -18.56
C SER A 172 8.76 5.79 -17.37
N TRP A 173 7.67 5.60 -16.63
CA TRP A 173 7.39 6.40 -15.44
C TRP A 173 8.40 6.15 -14.32
N LEU A 174 8.81 4.90 -14.11
CA LEU A 174 9.83 4.55 -13.12
C LEU A 174 11.21 5.11 -13.48
N ASP A 175 11.60 5.02 -14.76
CA ASP A 175 12.86 5.59 -15.24
C ASP A 175 12.88 7.11 -15.09
N THR A 176 11.77 7.77 -15.44
CA THR A 176 11.60 9.21 -15.26
C THR A 176 11.71 9.59 -13.79
N TRP A 177 10.98 8.89 -12.91
CA TRP A 177 11.05 9.12 -11.47
C TRP A 177 12.47 8.92 -10.92
N ARG A 178 13.19 7.86 -11.34
CA ARG A 178 14.60 7.65 -10.95
C ARG A 178 15.47 8.83 -11.37
N GLY A 179 15.31 9.33 -12.59
CA GLY A 179 16.04 10.51 -13.07
C GLY A 179 15.74 11.80 -12.28
N LEU A 180 14.55 11.90 -11.67
CA LEU A 180 14.23 13.01 -10.77
C LEU A 180 14.95 12.90 -9.42
N PHE A 181 15.18 11.68 -8.92
CA PHE A 181 15.74 11.43 -7.58
C PHE A 181 17.22 11.05 -7.55
N SER A 182 17.84 10.83 -8.72
CA SER A 182 19.29 10.82 -8.87
C SER A 182 19.94 12.17 -8.59
#